data_AF-A0A9D8RS03-F1
#
_entry.id   AF-A0A9D8RS03-F1
#
_cell.length_a   1.000
_cell.length_b   1.000
_cell.length_c   1.000
_cell.angle_alpha   90.00
_cell.angle_beta   90.00
_cell.angle_gamma   90.00
#
_symmetry.space_group_name_H-M   'P 1'
#
loop_
_entity.id
_entity.type
_entity.pdbx_description
1 polymer ?
#
loop_
_entity_poly.entity_id
_entity_poly.type
_entity_poly.pdbx_seq_one_letter_code
_entity_poly.pdbx_strand_id
1 'polypeptide(L)'
;MKILKSQKQIRQNVSRIQAPYDEIFLKTKKLLRHDIAPREKRMEILLDFSELLADASMNKQPPEELFPDGFDSFYAELVSGIPSYSAERRVKKMKNLAVVCGVLVVLTLGILLSYSGILGIWIEGLPSIAGNLNQYDYHLGTISEEYTFTIDLEDLESNAGKIVYHEINEHGEEFTIRIKSVYQDAHFRPYSISFISEGSYNMQGAKLISAVSHYSTSSRYFSKDVVAELYCIDGDIKYDCRVRGIDGLKRTGDSFGYYLPIEVTDKYDSITLTFTNLAVNIWNRK
;
A
#
# COMPACT_ATOMS: atom_id res chain seq x y z
N MET A 1 -26.97 -26.12 -36.14
CA MET A 1 -27.84 -26.47 -37.30
C MET A 1 -29.34 -26.30 -37.03
N LYS A 2 -29.88 -26.66 -35.85
CA LYS A 2 -31.33 -26.53 -35.52
C LYS A 2 -31.87 -25.09 -35.55
N ILE A 3 -31.17 -24.12 -34.92
CA ILE A 3 -31.62 -22.71 -34.84
C ILE A 3 -31.81 -22.06 -36.23
N LEU A 4 -30.90 -22.34 -37.17
CA LEU A 4 -30.97 -21.78 -38.53
C LEU A 4 -32.18 -22.31 -39.30
N LYS A 5 -32.55 -23.59 -39.09
CA LYS A 5 -33.77 -24.17 -39.65
C LYS A 5 -35.02 -23.51 -39.08
N SER A 6 -35.10 -23.35 -37.74
CA SER A 6 -36.22 -22.65 -37.08
C SER A 6 -36.36 -21.20 -37.56
N GLN A 7 -35.26 -20.48 -37.78
CA GLN A 7 -35.30 -19.11 -38.33
C GLN A 7 -35.86 -19.04 -39.75
N LYS A 8 -35.50 -19.99 -40.61
CA LYS A 8 -36.02 -20.06 -41.97
C LYS A 8 -37.53 -20.35 -41.95
N GLN A 9 -37.95 -21.28 -41.09
CA GLN A 9 -39.36 -21.66 -40.93
C GLN A 9 -40.21 -20.51 -40.39
N ILE A 10 -39.75 -19.82 -39.33
CA ILE A 10 -40.43 -18.62 -38.80
C ILE A 10 -40.59 -17.55 -39.87
N ARG A 11 -39.57 -17.30 -40.71
CA ARG A 11 -39.69 -16.33 -41.81
C ARG A 11 -40.77 -16.74 -42.83
N GLN A 12 -40.88 -18.03 -43.13
CA GLN A 12 -41.91 -18.54 -44.02
C GLN A 12 -43.31 -18.40 -43.40
N ASN A 13 -43.48 -18.75 -42.14
CA ASN A 13 -44.76 -18.62 -41.43
C ASN A 13 -45.18 -17.15 -41.33
N VAL A 14 -44.27 -16.26 -40.91
CA VAL A 14 -44.55 -14.82 -40.77
C VAL A 14 -44.94 -14.17 -42.09
N SER A 15 -44.42 -14.63 -43.23
CA SER A 15 -44.82 -14.10 -44.54
C SER A 15 -46.28 -14.40 -44.91
N ARG A 16 -46.94 -15.33 -44.20
CA ARG A 16 -48.35 -15.71 -44.39
C ARG A 16 -49.30 -15.03 -43.41
N ILE A 17 -48.76 -14.38 -42.37
CA ILE A 17 -49.54 -13.69 -41.34
C ILE A 17 -49.99 -12.33 -41.89
N GLN A 18 -51.28 -12.03 -41.78
CA GLN A 18 -51.87 -10.74 -42.12
C GLN A 18 -52.31 -9.99 -40.85
N ALA A 19 -52.57 -8.70 -40.98
CA ALA A 19 -53.12 -7.90 -39.89
C ALA A 19 -54.46 -8.50 -39.40
N PRO A 20 -54.72 -8.54 -38.08
CA PRO A 20 -53.95 -7.91 -36.99
C PRO A 20 -52.87 -8.80 -36.33
N TYR A 21 -52.63 -10.01 -36.84
CA TYR A 21 -51.77 -11.01 -36.19
C TYR A 21 -50.26 -10.71 -36.30
N ASP A 22 -49.86 -9.87 -37.24
CA ASP A 22 -48.47 -9.43 -37.41
C ASP A 22 -47.99 -8.54 -36.25
N GLU A 23 -48.84 -7.63 -35.78
CA GLU A 23 -48.58 -6.79 -34.60
C GLU A 23 -48.44 -7.65 -33.34
N ILE A 24 -49.30 -8.65 -33.19
CA ILE A 24 -49.25 -9.63 -32.09
C ILE A 24 -47.93 -10.39 -32.12
N PHE A 25 -47.51 -10.89 -33.28
CA PHE A 25 -46.23 -11.57 -33.44
C PHE A 25 -45.04 -10.68 -33.06
N LEU A 26 -45.03 -9.42 -33.51
CA LEU A 26 -43.97 -8.46 -33.19
C LEU A 26 -43.93 -8.12 -31.69
N LYS A 27 -45.10 -7.92 -31.06
CA LYS A 27 -45.24 -7.70 -29.62
C LYS A 27 -44.64 -8.88 -28.85
N THR A 28 -45.06 -10.11 -29.15
CA THR A 28 -44.54 -11.34 -28.51
C THR A 28 -43.03 -11.48 -28.70
N LYS A 29 -42.51 -11.27 -29.91
CA LYS A 29 -41.08 -11.36 -30.19
C LYS A 29 -40.24 -10.36 -29.39
N LYS A 30 -40.76 -9.16 -29.16
CA LYS A 30 -40.10 -8.14 -28.32
C LYS A 30 -40.11 -8.55 -26.85
N LEU A 31 -41.25 -9.02 -26.34
CA LEU A 31 -41.41 -9.47 -24.96
C LEU A 31 -40.53 -10.69 -24.65
N LEU A 32 -40.54 -11.72 -25.51
CA LEU A 32 -39.71 -12.92 -25.31
C LEU A 32 -38.21 -12.61 -25.31
N ARG A 33 -37.75 -11.58 -26.05
CA ARG A 33 -36.34 -11.13 -26.01
C ARG A 33 -35.95 -10.56 -24.66
N HIS A 34 -36.90 -9.93 -23.96
CA HIS A 34 -36.69 -9.38 -22.63
C HIS A 34 -36.77 -10.48 -21.56
N ASP A 35 -37.78 -11.37 -21.66
CA ASP A 35 -38.14 -12.28 -20.58
C ASP A 35 -37.40 -13.63 -20.63
N ILE A 36 -37.00 -14.09 -21.81
CA ILE A 36 -36.38 -15.41 -22.01
C ILE A 36 -34.96 -15.25 -22.57
N ALA A 37 -33.95 -15.58 -21.77
CA ALA A 37 -32.54 -15.40 -22.17
C ALA A 37 -31.99 -16.45 -23.18
N PRO A 38 -32.32 -17.75 -23.08
CA PRO A 38 -31.83 -18.75 -24.04
C PRO A 38 -32.38 -18.49 -25.44
N ARG A 39 -31.48 -18.40 -26.43
CA ARG A 39 -31.88 -18.16 -27.81
C ARG A 39 -32.63 -19.36 -28.38
N GLU A 40 -32.23 -20.59 -28.04
CA GLU A 40 -32.95 -21.78 -28.50
C GLU A 40 -34.41 -21.75 -28.05
N LYS A 41 -34.67 -21.52 -26.76
CA LYS A 41 -36.03 -21.57 -26.21
C LYS A 41 -36.93 -20.46 -26.75
N ARG A 42 -36.39 -19.24 -26.93
CA ARG A 42 -37.11 -18.18 -27.66
C ARG A 42 -37.48 -18.58 -29.08
N MET A 43 -36.57 -19.26 -29.77
CA MET A 43 -36.76 -19.65 -31.17
C MET A 43 -37.74 -20.81 -31.33
N GLU A 44 -37.81 -21.71 -30.34
CA GLU A 44 -38.83 -22.76 -30.22
C GLU A 44 -40.22 -22.14 -30.04
N ILE A 45 -40.39 -21.28 -29.04
CA ILE A 45 -41.66 -20.60 -28.77
C ILE A 45 -42.11 -19.74 -29.94
N LEU A 46 -41.19 -18.99 -30.57
CA LEU A 46 -41.53 -18.18 -31.73
C LEU A 46 -41.88 -19.02 -32.96
N LEU A 47 -41.40 -20.26 -33.06
CA LEU A 47 -41.74 -21.15 -34.14
C LEU A 47 -43.19 -21.60 -33.99
N ASP A 48 -43.52 -22.18 -32.84
CA ASP A 48 -44.86 -22.67 -32.51
C ASP A 48 -45.88 -21.53 -32.58
N PHE A 49 -45.53 -20.37 -32.03
CA PHE A 49 -46.39 -19.18 -32.08
C PHE A 49 -46.57 -18.63 -33.49
N SER A 50 -45.54 -18.65 -34.33
CA SER A 50 -45.67 -18.21 -35.73
C SER A 50 -46.55 -19.13 -36.57
N GLU A 51 -46.58 -20.43 -36.25
CA GLU A 51 -47.43 -21.42 -36.90
C GLU A 51 -48.89 -21.21 -36.50
N LEU A 52 -49.15 -21.10 -35.19
CA LEU A 52 -50.49 -20.80 -34.65
C LEU A 52 -51.11 -19.54 -35.28
N LEU A 53 -50.33 -18.45 -35.38
CA LEU A 53 -50.81 -17.21 -35.97
C LEU A 53 -51.01 -17.29 -37.49
N ALA A 54 -50.20 -18.07 -38.20
CA ALA A 54 -50.36 -18.26 -39.64
C ALA A 54 -51.66 -19.03 -39.94
N ASP A 55 -51.95 -20.07 -39.16
CA ASP A 55 -53.18 -20.86 -39.32
C ASP A 55 -54.43 -20.04 -38.99
N ALA A 56 -54.41 -19.30 -37.87
CA ALA A 56 -55.52 -18.40 -37.50
C ALA A 56 -55.76 -17.31 -38.56
N SER A 57 -54.67 -16.74 -39.11
CA SER A 57 -54.74 -15.75 -40.19
C SER A 57 -55.31 -16.34 -41.49
N MET A 58 -54.98 -17.58 -41.83
CA MET A 58 -55.52 -18.25 -43.03
C MET A 58 -57.00 -18.61 -42.88
N ASN A 59 -57.42 -18.99 -41.68
CA ASN A 59 -58.80 -19.34 -41.36
C ASN A 59 -59.69 -18.12 -41.08
N LYS A 60 -59.15 -16.90 -41.17
CA LYS A 60 -59.84 -15.63 -40.85
C LYS A 60 -60.48 -15.63 -39.47
N GLN A 61 -59.85 -16.32 -38.52
CA GLN A 61 -60.28 -16.27 -37.13
C GLN A 61 -60.02 -14.86 -36.59
N PRO A 62 -60.91 -14.32 -35.74
CA PRO A 62 -60.64 -13.08 -35.02
C PRO A 62 -59.66 -13.34 -33.85
N PRO A 63 -58.77 -12.40 -33.49
CA PRO A 63 -57.85 -12.56 -32.36
C PRO A 63 -58.53 -12.87 -31.03
N GLU A 64 -59.77 -12.41 -30.84
CA GLU A 64 -60.58 -12.63 -29.64
C GLU A 64 -60.95 -14.10 -29.45
N GLU A 65 -61.05 -14.87 -30.55
CA GLU A 65 -61.28 -16.32 -30.49
C GLU A 65 -59.99 -17.07 -30.12
N LEU A 66 -58.84 -16.56 -30.57
CA LEU A 66 -57.52 -17.13 -30.27
C LEU A 66 -57.05 -16.80 -28.85
N PHE A 67 -57.47 -15.65 -28.32
CA PHE A 67 -57.09 -15.12 -27.01
C PHE A 67 -58.35 -14.66 -26.24
N PRO A 68 -59.20 -15.59 -25.77
CA PRO A 68 -60.48 -15.24 -25.13
C PRO A 68 -60.31 -14.38 -23.86
N ASP A 69 -59.24 -14.61 -23.10
CA ASP A 69 -58.90 -13.85 -21.90
C ASP A 69 -57.93 -12.68 -22.18
N GLY A 70 -57.73 -12.36 -23.47
CA GLY A 70 -56.82 -11.34 -23.93
C GLY A 70 -55.36 -11.80 -24.05
N PHE A 71 -54.61 -11.10 -24.89
CA PHE A 71 -53.22 -11.43 -25.21
C PHE A 71 -52.29 -11.42 -23.99
N ASP A 72 -52.49 -10.50 -23.04
CA ASP A 72 -51.59 -10.38 -21.89
C ASP A 72 -51.73 -11.57 -20.92
N SER A 73 -52.94 -12.14 -20.79
CA SER A 73 -53.19 -13.38 -20.02
C SER A 73 -52.49 -14.57 -20.66
N PHE A 74 -52.67 -14.75 -21.98
CA PHE A 74 -51.96 -15.77 -22.76
C PHE A 74 -50.43 -15.63 -22.62
N TYR A 75 -49.90 -14.42 -22.73
CA TYR A 75 -48.45 -14.20 -22.64
C TYR A 75 -47.91 -14.53 -21.23
N ALA A 76 -48.67 -14.20 -20.18
CA ALA A 76 -48.30 -14.56 -18.82
C ALA A 76 -48.24 -16.08 -18.62
N GLU A 77 -49.22 -16.81 -19.15
CA GLU A 77 -49.25 -18.27 -19.11
C GLU A 77 -48.07 -18.87 -19.90
N LEU A 78 -47.82 -18.38 -21.11
CA LEU A 78 -46.74 -18.81 -22.00
C LEU A 78 -45.36 -18.76 -21.33
N VAL A 79 -45.14 -17.75 -20.48
CA VAL A 79 -43.86 -17.51 -19.81
C VAL A 79 -43.83 -18.13 -18.40
N SER A 80 -44.96 -18.41 -17.77
CA SER A 80 -45.05 -18.94 -16.39
C SER A 80 -44.32 -20.27 -16.18
N GLY A 81 -44.23 -21.12 -17.20
CA GLY A 81 -43.52 -22.41 -17.17
C GLY A 81 -42.03 -22.32 -17.48
N ILE A 82 -41.47 -21.13 -17.69
CA ILE A 82 -40.09 -20.95 -18.15
C ILE A 82 -39.28 -20.27 -17.04
N PRO A 83 -38.18 -20.88 -16.55
CA PRO A 83 -37.35 -20.27 -15.53
C PRO A 83 -36.82 -18.92 -16.01
N SER A 84 -37.25 -17.83 -15.37
CA SER A 84 -36.87 -16.46 -15.72
C SER A 84 -35.38 -16.23 -15.41
N TYR A 85 -34.53 -16.55 -16.36
CA TYR A 85 -33.07 -16.43 -16.30
C TYR A 85 -32.57 -14.97 -16.25
N SER A 86 -33.49 -14.00 -16.31
CA SER A 86 -33.20 -12.56 -16.32
C SER A 86 -32.69 -12.05 -14.97
N ALA A 87 -33.18 -12.60 -13.86
CA ALA A 87 -32.77 -12.25 -12.50
C ALA A 87 -31.33 -12.70 -12.21
N GLU A 88 -30.98 -13.94 -12.55
CA GLU A 88 -29.63 -14.51 -12.32
C GLU A 88 -28.54 -13.74 -13.08
N ARG A 89 -28.82 -13.33 -14.33
CA ARG A 89 -27.87 -12.53 -15.12
C ARG A 89 -27.69 -11.11 -14.58
N ARG A 90 -28.75 -10.49 -14.04
CA ARG A 90 -28.67 -9.18 -13.35
C ARG A 90 -27.83 -9.30 -12.08
N VAL A 91 -28.08 -10.32 -11.24
CA VAL A 91 -27.31 -10.57 -10.02
C VAL A 91 -25.83 -10.85 -10.33
N LYS A 92 -25.53 -11.68 -11.34
CA LYS A 92 -24.14 -11.95 -11.75
C LYS A 92 -23.42 -10.70 -12.26
N LYS A 93 -24.11 -9.85 -13.05
CA LYS A 93 -23.56 -8.56 -13.50
C LYS A 93 -23.31 -7.59 -12.34
N MET A 94 -24.24 -7.51 -11.38
CA MET A 94 -24.08 -6.67 -10.20
C MET A 94 -22.93 -7.15 -9.30
N LYS A 95 -22.79 -8.47 -9.10
CA LYS A 95 -21.64 -9.06 -8.38
C LYS A 95 -20.32 -8.74 -9.08
N ASN A 96 -20.25 -8.92 -10.40
CA ASN A 96 -19.05 -8.59 -11.17
C ASN A 96 -18.71 -7.09 -11.12
N LEU A 97 -19.73 -6.22 -11.20
CA LEU A 97 -19.55 -4.78 -11.06
C LEU A 97 -19.04 -4.41 -9.66
N ALA A 98 -19.61 -4.99 -8.62
CA ALA A 98 -19.16 -4.77 -7.24
C ALA A 98 -17.70 -5.18 -7.04
N VAL A 99 -17.27 -6.31 -7.61
CA VAL A 99 -15.86 -6.74 -7.59
C VAL A 99 -14.97 -5.74 -8.31
N VAL A 100 -15.35 -5.28 -9.51
CA VAL A 100 -14.58 -4.29 -10.27
C VAL A 100 -14.48 -2.97 -9.51
N CYS A 101 -15.58 -2.46 -8.96
CA CYS A 101 -15.57 -1.26 -8.13
C CYS A 101 -14.70 -1.43 -6.89
N GLY A 102 -14.77 -2.59 -6.21
CA GLY A 102 -13.92 -2.89 -5.06
C GLY A 102 -12.43 -2.85 -5.40
N VAL A 103 -12.02 -3.45 -6.52
CA VAL A 103 -10.63 -3.42 -6.99
C VAL A 103 -10.19 -1.99 -7.29
N LEU A 104 -11.02 -1.20 -7.99
CA LEU A 104 -10.70 0.19 -8.30
C LEU A 104 -10.54 1.04 -7.02
N VAL A 105 -11.40 0.86 -6.02
CA VAL A 105 -11.29 1.56 -4.74
C VAL A 105 -9.97 1.24 -4.04
N VAL A 106 -9.58 -0.04 -3.97
CA VAL A 106 -8.32 -0.45 -3.35
C VAL A 106 -7.11 0.13 -4.10
N LEU A 107 -7.12 0.09 -5.44
CA LEU A 107 -6.06 0.69 -6.25
C LEU A 107 -5.96 2.20 -6.02
N THR A 108 -7.11 2.89 -5.98
CA THR A 108 -7.16 4.35 -5.77
C THR A 108 -6.64 4.72 -4.39
N LEU A 109 -7.03 3.98 -3.34
CA LEU A 109 -6.50 4.13 -1.99
C LEU A 109 -4.99 3.89 -1.92
N GLY A 110 -4.50 2.83 -2.57
CA GLY A 110 -3.07 2.53 -2.63
C GLY A 110 -2.26 3.66 -3.27
N ILE A 111 -2.77 4.23 -4.36
CA ILE A 111 -2.16 5.38 -5.04
C ILE A 111 -2.15 6.61 -4.10
N LEU A 112 -3.28 6.92 -3.46
CA LEU A 112 -3.37 8.06 -2.53
C LEU A 112 -2.43 7.92 -1.34
N LEU A 113 -2.31 6.73 -0.75
CA LEU A 113 -1.41 6.44 0.36
C LEU A 113 0.07 6.50 -0.05
N SER A 114 0.38 6.16 -1.31
CA SER A 114 1.72 6.31 -1.86
C SER A 114 2.07 7.78 -2.07
N TYR A 115 1.16 8.57 -2.66
CA TYR A 115 1.37 10.01 -2.87
C TYR A 115 1.46 10.81 -1.57
N SER A 116 0.77 10.38 -0.51
CA SER A 116 0.83 11.07 0.78
C SER A 116 2.16 10.91 1.51
N GLY A 117 3.00 9.94 1.11
CA GLY A 117 4.25 9.62 1.80
C GLY A 117 4.08 8.67 3.00
N ILE A 118 2.84 8.36 3.40
CA ILE A 118 2.54 7.47 4.55
C ILE A 118 3.17 6.10 4.37
N LEU A 119 3.09 5.52 3.17
CA LEU A 119 3.66 4.20 2.89
C LEU A 119 5.19 4.19 3.03
N GLY A 120 5.87 5.25 2.57
CA GLY A 120 7.32 5.37 2.71
C GLY A 120 7.73 5.41 4.18
N ILE A 121 7.03 6.22 4.98
CA ILE A 121 7.28 6.34 6.42
C ILE A 121 7.03 5.02 7.16
N TRP A 122 6.00 4.26 6.75
CA TRP A 122 5.68 2.97 7.35
C TRP A 122 6.69 1.86 7.03
N ILE A 123 7.18 1.83 5.79
CA ILE A 123 8.08 0.77 5.29
C ILE A 123 9.54 1.09 5.66
N GLU A 124 9.99 2.32 5.40
CA GLU A 124 11.40 2.70 5.49
C GLU A 124 11.72 3.50 6.75
N GLY A 125 10.80 4.32 7.27
CA GLY A 125 11.02 5.19 8.44
C GLY A 125 11.78 6.46 8.11
N LEU A 126 12.78 6.83 8.92
CA LEU A 126 13.60 8.04 8.73
C LEU A 126 14.16 8.25 7.30
N PRO A 127 14.68 7.22 6.60
CA PRO A 127 15.18 7.37 5.23
C PRO A 127 14.14 7.95 4.26
N SER A 128 12.86 7.61 4.42
CA SER A 128 11.79 8.11 3.54
C SER A 128 11.55 9.62 3.68
N ILE A 129 11.82 10.18 4.85
CA ILE A 129 11.71 11.62 5.13
C ILE A 129 12.99 12.31 4.67
N ALA A 130 14.14 11.80 5.09
CA ALA A 130 15.44 12.42 4.79
C ALA A 130 15.80 12.42 3.29
N GLY A 131 15.33 11.40 2.55
CA GLY A 131 15.51 11.31 1.10
C GLY A 131 14.49 12.12 0.28
N ASN A 132 13.40 12.62 0.89
CA ASN A 132 12.32 13.29 0.18
C ASN A 132 12.41 14.82 0.24
N LEU A 133 13.35 15.36 -0.55
CA LEU A 133 13.62 16.81 -0.65
C LEU A 133 12.48 17.63 -1.22
N ASN A 134 11.46 17.00 -1.82
CA ASN A 134 10.29 17.70 -2.33
C ASN A 134 9.28 18.02 -1.23
N GLN A 135 9.26 17.21 -0.16
CA GLN A 135 8.28 17.34 0.93
C GLN A 135 8.90 17.84 2.23
N TYR A 136 10.21 17.70 2.42
CA TYR A 136 10.88 18.06 3.67
C TYR A 136 12.10 18.95 3.42
N ASP A 137 12.32 19.89 4.34
CA ASP A 137 13.54 20.69 4.47
C ASP A 137 14.41 20.16 5.60
N TYR A 138 15.72 20.18 5.40
CA TYR A 138 16.71 19.73 6.36
C TYR A 138 17.37 20.91 7.08
N HIS A 139 17.48 20.79 8.41
CA HIS A 139 18.22 21.69 9.27
C HIS A 139 19.16 20.89 10.18
N LEU A 140 20.40 21.34 10.31
CA LEU A 140 21.37 20.80 11.25
C LEU A 140 21.49 21.75 12.44
N GLY A 141 21.18 21.24 13.63
CA GLY A 141 21.57 21.85 14.90
C GLY A 141 22.74 21.10 15.54
N THR A 142 23.24 21.65 16.64
CA THR A 142 24.33 21.04 17.42
C THR A 142 24.05 21.22 18.90
N ILE A 143 24.32 20.17 19.68
CA ILE A 143 24.31 20.18 21.15
C ILE A 143 25.77 20.30 21.59
N SER A 144 26.12 21.45 22.17
CA SER A 144 27.49 21.76 22.61
C SER A 144 27.82 21.16 23.97
N GLU A 145 26.80 20.73 24.72
CA GLU A 145 26.94 20.12 26.02
C GLU A 145 27.76 18.82 25.96
N GLU A 146 28.53 18.60 27.02
CA GLU A 146 29.34 17.40 27.17
C GLU A 146 28.56 16.28 27.86
N TYR A 147 28.63 15.07 27.29
CA TYR A 147 27.99 13.89 27.85
C TYR A 147 29.03 12.83 28.19
N THR A 148 29.22 12.61 29.49
CA THR A 148 30.26 11.75 30.02
C THR A 148 29.68 10.41 30.48
N PHE A 149 30.36 9.32 30.14
CA PHE A 149 29.97 7.95 30.52
C PHE A 149 31.21 7.06 30.67
N THR A 150 31.10 6.00 31.46
CA THR A 150 32.20 5.06 31.72
C THR A 150 31.91 3.71 31.09
N ILE A 151 32.94 3.12 30.47
CA ILE A 151 32.90 1.77 29.92
C ILE A 151 33.90 0.86 30.63
N ASP A 152 33.53 -0.41 30.73
CA ASP A 152 34.34 -1.49 31.30
C ASP A 152 35.14 -2.17 30.19
N LEU A 153 36.46 -2.30 30.36
CA LEU A 153 37.37 -2.94 29.40
C LEU A 153 37.72 -4.38 29.79
N GLU A 154 37.41 -4.82 31.01
CA GLU A 154 37.53 -6.22 31.45
C GLU A 154 36.31 -7.05 31.04
N ASP A 155 35.11 -6.49 31.19
CA ASP A 155 33.85 -7.07 30.74
C ASP A 155 33.20 -6.22 29.63
N LEU A 156 33.62 -6.49 28.39
CA LEU A 156 33.18 -5.73 27.21
C LEU A 156 31.68 -5.84 26.94
N GLU A 157 31.10 -7.02 27.18
CA GLU A 157 29.68 -7.29 26.93
C GLU A 157 28.78 -6.55 27.92
N SER A 158 29.27 -6.29 29.15
CA SER A 158 28.55 -5.49 30.15
C SER A 158 28.17 -4.09 29.67
N ASN A 159 28.88 -3.56 28.67
CA ASN A 159 28.63 -2.23 28.14
C ASN A 159 27.45 -2.15 27.18
N ALA A 160 27.05 -3.27 26.56
CA ALA A 160 25.98 -3.28 25.59
C ALA A 160 24.66 -2.82 26.21
N GLY A 161 23.97 -1.90 25.53
CA GLY A 161 22.70 -1.34 25.98
C GLY A 161 22.82 -0.15 26.94
N LYS A 162 24.02 0.18 27.47
CA LYS A 162 24.19 1.39 28.30
C LYS A 162 23.82 2.64 27.50
N ILE A 163 22.94 3.46 28.07
CA ILE A 163 22.49 4.72 27.49
C ILE A 163 23.53 5.80 27.81
N VAL A 164 24.02 6.49 26.79
CA VAL A 164 25.03 7.56 26.91
C VAL A 164 24.45 8.94 26.64
N TYR A 165 23.29 9.01 25.99
CA TYR A 165 22.50 10.21 25.81
C TYR A 165 21.01 9.83 25.80
N HIS A 166 20.18 10.62 26.46
CA HIS A 166 18.73 10.45 26.47
C HIS A 166 18.04 11.80 26.70
N GLU A 167 17.15 12.16 25.78
CA GLU A 167 16.30 13.35 25.86
C GLU A 167 14.87 12.96 25.51
N ILE A 168 13.90 13.50 26.26
CA ILE A 168 12.48 13.45 25.91
C ILE A 168 12.02 14.89 25.69
N ASN A 169 11.42 15.18 24.54
CA ASN A 169 10.89 16.51 24.28
C ASN A 169 9.51 16.74 24.94
N GLU A 170 9.01 17.97 24.84
CA GLU A 170 7.70 18.37 25.38
C GLU A 170 6.50 17.59 24.79
N HIS A 171 6.69 16.95 23.64
CA HIS A 171 5.69 16.12 22.98
C HIS A 171 5.81 14.62 23.31
N GLY A 172 6.75 14.23 24.19
CA GLY A 172 6.97 12.85 24.60
C GLY A 172 7.77 12.02 23.59
N GLU A 173 8.45 12.65 22.64
CA GLU A 173 9.35 11.97 21.71
C GLU A 173 10.71 11.73 22.36
N GLU A 174 11.19 10.50 22.27
CA GLU A 174 12.42 10.06 22.90
C GLU A 174 13.58 10.01 21.88
N PHE A 175 14.74 10.54 22.28
CA PHE A 175 15.98 10.55 21.51
C PHE A 175 17.06 9.89 22.35
N THR A 176 17.64 8.80 21.85
CA THR A 176 18.63 8.03 22.61
C THR A 176 19.89 7.75 21.81
N ILE A 177 21.01 7.71 22.50
CA ILE A 177 22.24 7.08 22.01
C ILE A 177 22.62 6.02 23.04
N ARG A 178 22.80 4.79 22.59
CA ARG A 178 23.24 3.67 23.43
C ARG A 178 24.43 2.95 22.84
N ILE A 179 25.22 2.34 23.71
CA ILE A 179 26.32 1.48 23.32
C ILE A 179 25.73 0.22 22.68
N LYS A 180 26.09 -0.04 21.43
CA LYS A 180 25.75 -1.27 20.71
C LYS A 180 26.67 -2.41 21.14
N SER A 181 27.97 -2.13 21.14
CA SER A 181 29.00 -3.10 21.53
C SER A 181 30.33 -2.39 21.75
N VAL A 182 31.15 -3.00 22.61
CA VAL A 182 32.59 -2.70 22.74
C VAL A 182 33.31 -3.98 22.37
N TYR A 183 34.35 -3.91 21.54
CA TYR A 183 35.16 -5.07 21.23
C TYR A 183 36.59 -4.67 20.90
N GLN A 184 37.52 -5.58 21.13
CA GLN A 184 38.93 -5.43 20.76
C GLN A 184 39.22 -6.32 19.56
N ASP A 185 39.78 -5.74 18.49
CA ASP A 185 40.26 -6.56 17.38
C ASP A 185 41.55 -7.27 17.83
N ALA A 186 41.56 -8.60 17.76
CA ALA A 186 42.69 -9.42 18.18
C ALA A 186 43.98 -9.12 17.39
N HIS A 187 43.86 -8.55 16.19
CA HIS A 187 44.98 -8.23 15.31
C HIS A 187 45.33 -6.73 15.34
N PHE A 188 44.35 -5.89 15.68
CA PHE A 188 44.51 -4.44 15.74
C PHE A 188 44.14 -3.91 17.12
N ARG A 189 45.14 -3.65 17.96
CA ARG A 189 44.97 -2.72 19.09
C ARG A 189 44.77 -1.34 18.47
N PRO A 190 43.54 -0.79 18.50
CA PRO A 190 42.84 -0.56 19.76
C PRO A 190 41.44 -1.17 19.88
N TYR A 191 40.89 -1.09 21.10
CA TYR A 191 39.47 -1.28 21.34
C TYR A 191 38.63 -0.37 20.46
N SER A 192 37.43 -0.84 20.13
CA SER A 192 36.45 -0.07 19.39
C SER A 192 35.10 -0.15 20.07
N ILE A 193 34.39 0.97 19.99
CA ILE A 193 33.05 1.13 20.54
C ILE A 193 32.10 1.51 19.40
N SER A 194 30.94 0.88 19.38
CA SER A 194 29.87 1.17 18.42
C SER A 194 28.63 1.63 19.18
N PHE A 195 27.90 2.57 18.59
CA PHE A 195 26.69 3.17 19.12
C PHE A 195 25.53 2.96 18.16
N ILE A 196 24.33 2.94 18.71
CA ILE A 196 23.08 3.10 17.97
C ILE A 196 22.42 4.36 18.48
N SER A 197 22.02 5.23 17.56
CA SER A 197 21.12 6.34 17.86
C SER A 197 19.69 5.97 17.46
N GLU A 198 18.72 6.48 18.21
CA GLU A 198 17.29 6.40 17.88
C GLU A 198 16.66 7.79 18.01
N GLY A 199 15.78 8.12 17.08
CA GLY A 199 15.02 9.36 17.06
C GLY A 199 13.57 9.14 16.69
N SER A 200 12.86 10.25 16.49
CA SER A 200 11.43 10.27 16.22
C SER A 200 11.13 10.70 14.80
N TYR A 201 10.04 10.18 14.25
CA TYR A 201 9.52 10.60 12.97
C TYR A 201 8.02 10.41 12.85
N ASN A 202 7.38 11.30 12.08
CA ASN A 202 5.97 11.30 11.79
C ASN A 202 5.70 11.99 10.44
N MET A 203 4.44 12.27 10.15
CA MET A 203 4.04 12.92 8.88
C MET A 203 4.48 14.38 8.76
N GLN A 204 4.79 15.03 9.87
CA GLN A 204 5.21 16.43 9.96
C GLN A 204 6.73 16.56 9.85
N GLY A 205 7.49 15.51 10.14
CA GLY A 205 8.93 15.56 10.08
C GLY A 205 9.63 14.45 10.84
N ALA A 206 10.92 14.64 11.05
CA ALA A 206 11.77 13.75 11.80
C ALA A 206 12.84 14.53 12.57
N LYS A 207 13.25 14.00 13.73
CA LYS A 207 14.41 14.49 14.49
C LYS A 207 15.27 13.30 14.91
N LEU A 208 16.58 13.42 14.72
CA LEU A 208 17.56 12.42 15.14
C LEU A 208 18.76 13.11 15.80
N ILE A 209 19.08 12.68 17.02
CA ILE A 209 20.28 13.12 17.74
C ILE A 209 21.33 12.02 17.63
N SER A 210 22.48 12.35 17.03
CA SER A 210 23.52 11.38 16.68
C SER A 210 24.90 12.03 16.63
N ALA A 211 25.97 11.24 16.59
CA ALA A 211 27.28 11.76 16.23
C ALA A 211 27.39 12.16 14.75
N VAL A 212 26.42 11.74 13.92
CA VAL A 212 26.44 11.86 12.47
C VAL A 212 25.44 12.91 12.01
N SER A 213 25.91 13.85 11.18
CA SER A 213 25.04 14.72 10.38
C SER A 213 24.63 13.99 9.10
N HIS A 214 23.36 14.07 8.73
CA HIS A 214 22.79 13.46 7.54
C HIS A 214 22.18 14.54 6.66
N TYR A 215 22.81 14.84 5.52
CA TYR A 215 22.38 15.93 4.66
C TYR A 215 22.26 15.47 3.21
N SER A 216 21.37 16.13 2.49
CA SER A 216 21.16 15.88 1.07
C SER A 216 21.62 17.08 0.26
N THR A 217 22.41 16.84 -0.77
CA THR A 217 22.88 17.90 -1.68
C THR A 217 21.83 18.21 -2.76
N SER A 218 21.93 19.39 -3.38
CA SER A 218 21.06 19.80 -4.50
C SER A 218 21.12 18.83 -5.69
N SER A 219 22.23 18.08 -5.82
CA SER A 219 22.42 16.96 -6.76
C SER A 219 21.76 15.64 -6.34
N ARG A 220 20.93 15.64 -5.29
CA ARG A 220 20.20 14.47 -4.75
C ARG A 220 21.06 13.34 -4.18
N TYR A 221 22.31 13.60 -3.81
CA TYR A 221 23.11 12.63 -3.07
C TYR A 221 22.84 12.79 -1.57
N PHE A 222 22.36 11.72 -0.96
CA PHE A 222 22.33 11.58 0.49
C PHE A 222 23.76 11.35 0.99
N SER A 223 24.24 12.26 1.84
CA SER A 223 25.60 12.28 2.37
C SER A 223 25.55 12.31 3.90
N LYS A 224 26.67 11.97 4.52
CA LYS A 224 26.79 11.87 5.97
C LYS A 224 28.21 12.15 6.42
N ASP A 225 28.34 12.89 7.51
CA ASP A 225 29.62 13.23 8.14
C ASP A 225 29.54 13.09 9.65
N VAL A 226 30.58 12.55 10.28
CA VAL A 226 30.72 12.58 11.74
C VAL A 226 31.09 13.99 12.16
N VAL A 227 30.28 14.57 13.03
CA VAL A 227 30.49 15.93 13.55
C VAL A 227 30.71 15.93 15.06
N ALA A 228 30.25 14.90 15.77
CA ALA A 228 30.53 14.78 17.19
C ALA A 228 31.94 14.24 17.44
N GLU A 229 32.56 14.78 18.48
CA GLU A 229 33.83 14.31 18.99
C GLU A 229 33.58 13.38 20.17
N LEU A 230 34.44 12.37 20.30
CA LEU A 230 34.49 11.49 21.45
C LEU A 230 35.92 11.51 21.97
N TYR A 231 36.13 11.77 23.24
CA TYR A 231 37.47 11.80 23.83
C TYR A 231 37.47 11.24 25.25
N CYS A 232 38.65 10.96 25.78
CA CYS A 232 38.87 10.72 27.21
C CYS A 232 40.01 11.60 27.72
N ILE A 233 40.13 11.70 29.04
CA ILE A 233 41.17 12.46 29.72
C ILE A 233 41.96 11.50 30.62
N ASP A 234 43.28 11.50 30.49
CA ASP A 234 44.23 10.82 31.40
C ASP A 234 45.18 11.88 31.97
N GLY A 235 45.01 12.19 33.26
CA GLY A 235 45.66 13.33 33.92
C GLY A 235 45.21 14.66 33.30
N ASP A 236 46.16 15.41 32.75
CA ASP A 236 45.93 16.71 32.08
C ASP A 236 45.90 16.59 30.55
N ILE A 237 45.91 15.36 29.99
CA ILE A 237 46.00 15.12 28.55
C ILE A 237 44.65 14.61 28.02
N LYS A 238 44.10 15.32 27.02
CA LYS A 238 42.94 14.89 26.23
C LYS A 238 43.40 13.97 25.09
N TYR A 239 42.74 12.83 24.96
CA TYR A 239 42.95 11.87 23.88
C TYR A 239 41.68 11.72 23.05
N ASP A 240 41.74 12.12 21.78
CA ASP A 240 40.62 12.01 20.85
C ASP A 240 40.46 10.58 20.34
N CYS A 241 39.22 10.09 20.35
CA CYS A 241 38.86 8.83 19.73
C CYS A 241 38.76 9.02 18.22
N ARG A 242 39.28 8.06 17.45
CA ARG A 242 39.26 8.15 15.98
C ARG A 242 37.98 7.54 15.44
N VAL A 243 37.36 8.17 14.44
CA VAL A 243 36.18 7.60 13.79
C VAL A 243 36.53 6.24 13.16
N ARG A 244 35.74 5.22 13.50
CA ARG A 244 35.86 3.87 12.93
C ARG A 244 34.96 3.71 11.71
N GLY A 245 33.73 4.21 11.78
CA GLY A 245 32.78 4.07 10.70
C GLY A 245 31.38 4.56 11.05
N ILE A 246 30.58 4.79 10.01
CA ILE A 246 29.21 5.27 10.10
C ILE A 246 28.29 4.51 9.15
N ASP A 247 27.13 4.11 9.63
CA ASP A 247 26.05 3.55 8.82
C ASP A 247 25.18 4.67 8.21
N GLY A 248 24.33 4.33 7.25
CA GLY A 248 23.27 5.24 6.79
C GLY A 248 22.10 5.27 7.78
N LEU A 249 21.09 6.09 7.47
CA LEU A 249 19.84 6.04 8.21
C LEU A 249 19.17 4.67 8.09
N LYS A 250 18.72 4.17 9.22
CA LYS A 250 17.85 3.02 9.42
C LYS A 250 16.47 3.53 9.81
N ARG A 251 15.51 2.62 9.95
CA ARG A 251 14.12 2.97 10.25
C ARG A 251 13.94 4.01 11.36
N THR A 252 14.66 3.86 12.47
CA THR A 252 14.51 4.70 13.67
C THR A 252 15.74 5.54 14.02
N GLY A 253 16.87 5.39 13.33
CA GLY A 253 18.07 6.18 13.63
C GLY A 253 19.27 5.76 12.80
N ASP A 254 20.46 5.72 13.39
CA ASP A 254 21.68 5.31 12.70
C ASP A 254 22.61 4.47 13.58
N SER A 255 23.83 4.24 13.10
CA SER A 255 24.89 3.66 13.90
C SER A 255 26.23 4.25 13.52
N PHE A 256 27.11 4.41 14.49
CA PHE A 256 28.44 4.96 14.32
C PHE A 256 29.40 4.33 15.33
N GLY A 257 30.70 4.48 15.13
CA GLY A 257 31.68 3.93 16.06
C GLY A 257 33.01 4.65 16.01
N TYR A 258 33.77 4.45 17.08
CA TYR A 258 35.08 5.03 17.29
C TYR A 258 36.09 3.97 17.74
N TYR A 259 37.34 4.19 17.36
CA TYR A 259 38.50 3.55 17.96
C TYR A 259 38.94 4.34 19.19
N LEU A 260 39.14 3.63 20.29
CA LEU A 260 39.60 4.20 21.55
C LEU A 260 41.13 4.41 21.51
N PRO A 261 41.67 5.40 22.24
CA PRO A 261 43.10 5.66 22.28
C PRO A 261 43.84 4.57 23.08
N ILE A 262 44.82 3.92 22.44
CA ILE A 262 45.58 2.80 23.03
C ILE A 262 46.37 3.24 24.26
N GLU A 263 46.79 4.50 24.28
CA GLU A 263 47.55 5.16 25.34
C GLU A 263 46.80 5.18 26.67
N VAL A 264 45.47 5.05 26.63
CA VAL A 264 44.59 5.01 27.80
C VAL A 264 44.08 3.59 28.02
N THR A 265 43.63 2.89 26.97
CA THR A 265 43.01 1.56 27.14
C THR A 265 43.96 0.48 27.62
N ASP A 266 45.28 0.60 27.40
CA ASP A 266 46.26 -0.39 27.89
C ASP A 266 46.61 -0.19 29.39
N LYS A 267 46.14 0.91 30.03
CA LYS A 267 46.48 1.26 31.42
C LYS A 267 45.35 1.00 32.42
N TYR A 268 44.11 0.95 31.97
CA TYR A 268 42.93 0.98 32.83
C TYR A 268 41.95 -0.13 32.48
N ASP A 269 41.33 -0.68 33.51
CA ASP A 269 40.27 -1.69 33.40
C ASP A 269 38.92 -1.06 33.02
N SER A 270 38.79 0.26 33.16
CA SER A 270 37.63 1.04 32.71
C SER A 270 38.08 2.43 32.27
N ILE A 271 37.34 3.03 31.33
CA ILE A 271 37.64 4.39 30.87
C ILE A 271 36.39 5.25 30.85
N THR A 272 36.57 6.53 31.18
CA THR A 272 35.52 7.55 31.07
C THR A 272 35.68 8.30 29.76
N LEU A 273 34.62 8.31 28.98
CA LEU A 273 34.52 8.93 27.67
C LEU A 273 33.54 10.09 27.70
N THR A 274 33.78 11.11 26.89
CA THR A 274 32.94 12.30 26.79
C THR A 274 32.60 12.59 25.34
N PHE A 275 31.31 12.66 25.03
CA PHE A 275 30.81 13.22 23.77
C PHE A 275 30.73 14.72 23.84
N THR A 276 31.02 15.39 22.73
CA THR A 276 30.67 16.79 22.50
C THR A 276 30.23 16.99 21.05
N ASN A 277 29.51 18.08 20.78
CA ASN A 277 29.03 18.47 19.46
C ASN A 277 28.11 17.43 18.79
N LEU A 278 27.17 16.86 19.55
CA LEU A 278 26.17 15.95 18.98
C LEU A 278 25.33 16.67 17.92
N ALA A 279 25.11 16.02 16.78
CA ALA A 279 24.30 16.51 15.69
C ALA A 279 22.81 16.42 16.04
N VAL A 280 22.07 17.49 15.79
CA VAL A 280 20.61 17.50 15.81
C VAL A 280 20.12 17.57 14.37
N ASN A 281 19.83 16.41 13.79
CA ASN A 281 19.30 16.32 12.44
C ASN A 281 17.79 16.55 12.50
N ILE A 282 17.29 17.58 11.82
CA ILE A 282 15.88 17.95 11.82
C ILE A 282 15.40 17.99 10.37
N TRP A 283 14.34 17.24 10.07
CA TRP A 283 13.62 17.30 8.81
C TRP A 283 12.20 17.80 9.07
N ASN A 284 11.86 18.97 8.56
CA ASN A 284 10.53 19.56 8.71
C ASN A 284 9.78 19.52 7.40
N ARG A 285 8.50 19.21 7.43
CA ARG A 285 7.66 19.24 6.24
C ARG A 285 7.54 20.68 5.71
N LYS A 286 7.60 20.81 4.38
CA LYS A 286 7.39 22.04 3.60
C LYS A 286 5.94 22.50 3.62
#